data_AF-A0A3M5FYK5-F1
#
_entry.id   AF-A0A3M5FYK5-F1
#
_cell.length_a   1.000
_cell.length_b   1.000
_cell.length_c   1.000
_cell.angle_alpha   90.00
_cell.angle_beta   90.00
_cell.angle_gamma   90.00
#
_symmetry.space_group_name_H-M   'P 1'
#
loop_
_entity.id
_entity.type
_entity.pdbx_description
1 polymer ?
#
loop_
_entity_poly.entity_id
_entity_poly.type
_entity_poly.pdbx_seq_one_letter_code
_entity_poly.pdbx_strand_id
1 'polypeptide(L)'
;MSFLSRFRAGTSRTGGVLSVITSARELNDTLSALSFDPVYLTGFVSPHVDFGQVAQSVAARFPNAKISLCTTSGELCSSNDSLYCAAGNQWDRIVLALFDSSVIQSAEVVHIPLHSEDIRGTGKRLSMRERIARLTD
;
A
#
# COMPACT_ATOMS: atom_id res chain seq x y z
N MET A 1 -14.86 22.32 -19.93
CA MET A 1 -13.38 22.18 -19.85
C MET A 1 -13.08 20.86 -19.18
N SER A 2 -12.55 19.89 -19.92
CA SER A 2 -12.34 18.51 -19.46
C SER A 2 -11.13 18.44 -18.52
N PHE A 3 -11.39 18.30 -17.21
CA PHE A 3 -10.37 18.07 -16.18
C PHE A 3 -10.04 16.58 -15.98
N LEU A 4 -10.58 15.69 -16.82
CA LEU A 4 -10.60 14.23 -16.60
C LEU A 4 -9.37 13.47 -17.11
N SER A 5 -8.26 14.13 -17.48
CA SER A 5 -7.23 13.51 -18.32
C SER A 5 -5.83 13.29 -17.70
N ARG A 6 -5.57 13.52 -16.40
CA ARG A 6 -4.17 13.69 -15.96
C ARG A 6 -3.41 12.53 -15.33
N PHE A 7 -3.95 11.31 -15.23
CA PHE A 7 -3.15 10.16 -14.80
C PHE A 7 -3.42 8.92 -15.65
N ARG A 8 -2.43 8.54 -16.47
CA ARG A 8 -2.47 7.32 -17.28
C ARG A 8 -2.00 6.15 -16.44
N ALA A 9 -2.71 5.03 -16.53
CA ALA A 9 -2.18 3.74 -16.13
C ALA A 9 -0.83 3.55 -16.82
N GLY A 10 0.14 3.02 -16.09
CA GLY A 10 1.51 3.00 -16.58
C GLY A 10 2.48 2.35 -15.62
N THR A 11 3.54 1.85 -16.22
CA THR A 11 4.68 1.27 -15.53
C THR A 11 5.90 2.13 -15.80
N SER A 12 6.65 2.48 -14.75
CA SER A 12 7.94 3.16 -14.87
C SER A 12 8.99 2.35 -14.15
N ARG A 13 10.13 2.11 -14.81
CA ARG A 13 11.25 1.35 -14.23
C ARG A 13 12.49 2.22 -14.17
N THR A 14 13.11 2.26 -13.00
CA THR A 14 14.40 2.91 -12.78
C THR A 14 15.26 1.98 -11.93
N GLY A 15 16.26 1.36 -12.56
CA GLY A 15 17.08 0.33 -11.91
C GLY A 15 16.23 -0.86 -11.42
N GLY A 16 16.41 -1.22 -10.15
CA GLY A 16 15.66 -2.28 -9.47
C GLY A 16 14.35 -1.85 -8.82
N VAL A 17 13.79 -0.71 -9.25
CA VAL A 17 12.48 -0.23 -8.81
C VAL A 17 11.52 -0.18 -9.98
N LEU A 18 10.32 -0.72 -9.78
CA LEU A 18 9.20 -0.66 -10.73
C LEU A 18 7.99 -0.02 -10.06
N SER A 19 7.56 1.12 -10.59
CA SER A 19 6.33 1.80 -10.18
C SER A 19 5.20 1.43 -11.13
N VAL A 20 4.05 1.04 -10.58
CA VAL A 20 2.84 0.67 -11.33
C VAL A 20 1.69 1.54 -10.84
N ILE A 21 1.00 2.17 -11.78
CA ILE A 21 -0.29 2.84 -11.54
C ILE A 21 -1.33 2.12 -12.37
N THR A 22 -2.38 1.62 -11.71
CA THR A 22 -3.47 0.87 -12.35
C THR A 22 -4.80 1.14 -11.64
N SER A 23 -5.87 0.54 -12.16
CA SER A 23 -7.21 0.53 -11.58
C SER A 23 -7.55 -0.86 -11.02
N ALA A 24 -8.56 -0.96 -10.15
CA ALA A 24 -9.02 -2.27 -9.68
C ALA A 24 -9.46 -3.19 -10.84
N ARG A 25 -10.04 -2.62 -11.91
CA ARG A 25 -10.48 -3.38 -13.09
C ARG A 25 -9.30 -3.94 -13.89
N GLU A 26 -8.22 -3.18 -14.03
CA GLU A 26 -7.06 -3.54 -14.87
C GLU A 26 -5.95 -4.24 -14.07
N LEU A 27 -6.12 -4.42 -12.76
CA LEU A 27 -5.09 -4.91 -11.85
C LEU A 27 -4.49 -6.24 -12.32
N ASN A 28 -5.32 -7.26 -12.54
CA ASN A 28 -4.83 -8.60 -12.87
C ASN A 28 -4.10 -8.62 -14.23
N ASP A 29 -4.64 -7.94 -15.23
CA ASP A 29 -4.02 -7.82 -16.55
C ASP A 29 -2.67 -7.09 -16.43
N THR A 30 -2.65 -5.97 -15.71
CA THR A 30 -1.43 -5.19 -15.45
C THR A 30 -0.38 -6.06 -14.78
N LEU A 31 -0.74 -6.76 -13.70
CA LEU A 31 0.14 -7.63 -12.92
C LEU A 31 0.70 -8.80 -13.75
N SER A 32 -0.15 -9.42 -14.59
CA SER A 32 0.26 -10.52 -15.47
C SER A 32 1.27 -10.10 -16.54
N ALA A 33 1.20 -8.85 -17.00
CA ALA A 33 2.09 -8.31 -18.02
C ALA A 33 3.48 -7.92 -17.49
N LEU A 34 3.67 -7.89 -16.15
CA LEU A 34 4.94 -7.50 -15.55
C LEU A 34 5.97 -8.63 -15.65
N SER A 35 7.12 -8.32 -16.24
CA SER A 35 8.34 -9.16 -16.16
C SER A 35 9.26 -8.62 -15.07
N PHE A 36 8.86 -8.80 -13.81
CA PHE A 36 9.57 -8.32 -12.62
C PHE A 36 9.42 -9.30 -11.46
N ASP A 37 10.47 -9.47 -10.65
CA ASP A 37 10.49 -10.37 -9.49
C ASP A 37 10.87 -9.57 -8.23
N PRO A 38 9.87 -9.04 -7.48
CA PRO A 38 10.13 -8.21 -6.33
C PRO A 38 10.48 -9.03 -5.08
N VAL A 39 11.42 -8.52 -4.29
CA VAL A 39 11.64 -8.95 -2.89
C VAL A 39 10.61 -8.28 -1.97
N TYR A 40 10.29 -7.02 -2.25
CA TYR A 40 9.33 -6.23 -1.49
C TYR A 40 8.42 -5.42 -2.41
N LEU A 41 7.15 -5.32 -2.02
CA LEU A 41 6.13 -4.54 -2.67
C LEU A 41 5.39 -3.73 -1.61
N THR A 42 5.26 -2.43 -1.88
CA THR A 42 4.39 -1.53 -1.11
C THR A 42 3.44 -0.80 -2.03
N GLY A 43 2.32 -0.33 -1.50
CA GLY A 43 1.36 0.36 -2.34
C GLY A 43 0.19 0.98 -1.61
N PHE A 44 -0.44 1.92 -2.33
CA PHE A 44 -1.65 2.60 -1.92
C PHE A 44 -2.83 2.04 -2.71
N VAL A 45 -3.88 1.68 -1.98
CA VAL A 45 -5.15 1.19 -2.54
C VAL A 45 -6.25 2.18 -2.20
N SER A 46 -6.99 2.62 -3.21
CA SER A 46 -8.15 3.49 -3.02
C SER A 46 -9.13 2.92 -1.97
N PRO A 47 -9.69 3.74 -1.07
CA PRO A 47 -10.68 3.27 -0.10
C PRO A 47 -12.02 2.86 -0.74
N HIS A 48 -12.23 3.14 -2.03
CA HIS A 48 -13.47 2.81 -2.73
C HIS A 48 -13.44 1.44 -3.44
N VAL A 49 -12.35 0.68 -3.32
CA VAL A 49 -12.21 -0.66 -3.91
C VAL A 49 -12.03 -1.72 -2.84
N ASP A 50 -12.29 -2.98 -3.19
CA ASP A 50 -12.08 -4.10 -2.27
C ASP A 50 -10.59 -4.31 -2.01
N PHE A 51 -10.12 -3.80 -0.87
CA PHE A 51 -8.73 -3.91 -0.43
C PHE A 51 -8.30 -5.38 -0.31
N GLY A 52 -9.19 -6.26 0.15
CA GLY A 52 -8.90 -7.68 0.32
C GLY A 52 -8.66 -8.35 -1.03
N GLN A 53 -9.51 -8.06 -2.02
CA GLN A 53 -9.36 -8.55 -3.38
C GLN A 53 -8.04 -8.07 -4.01
N VAL A 54 -7.69 -6.79 -3.84
CA VAL A 54 -6.43 -6.24 -4.34
C VAL A 54 -5.23 -6.95 -3.70
N ALA A 55 -5.23 -7.10 -2.37
CA ALA A 55 -4.17 -7.80 -1.65
C ALA A 55 -4.00 -9.25 -2.11
N GLN A 56 -5.12 -9.96 -2.34
CA GLN A 56 -5.12 -11.34 -2.86
C GLN A 56 -4.53 -11.42 -4.27
N SER A 57 -4.95 -10.54 -5.19
CA SER A 57 -4.42 -10.47 -6.55
C SER A 57 -2.90 -10.23 -6.57
N VAL A 58 -2.42 -9.30 -5.74
CA VAL A 58 -0.99 -8.99 -5.65
C VAL A 58 -0.20 -10.17 -5.05
N ALA A 59 -0.69 -10.78 -3.97
CA ALA A 59 -0.06 -11.92 -3.33
C ALA A 59 -0.02 -13.16 -4.24
N ALA A 60 -1.08 -13.39 -5.02
CA ALA A 60 -1.12 -14.47 -5.99
C ALA A 60 -0.09 -14.28 -7.12
N ARG A 61 0.12 -13.03 -7.57
CA ARG A 61 1.11 -12.73 -8.61
C ARG A 61 2.55 -12.84 -8.10
N PHE A 62 2.80 -12.45 -6.85
CA PHE A 62 4.14 -12.37 -6.27
C PHE A 62 4.23 -13.15 -4.95
N PRO A 63 4.13 -14.49 -4.98
CA PRO A 63 4.03 -15.31 -3.77
C PRO A 63 5.27 -15.25 -2.86
N ASN A 64 6.43 -14.89 -3.42
CA ASN A 64 7.70 -14.81 -2.67
C ASN A 64 7.98 -13.41 -2.10
N ALA A 65 7.27 -12.38 -2.56
CA ALA A 65 7.51 -11.00 -2.16
C ALA A 65 6.85 -10.70 -0.81
N LYS A 66 7.49 -9.84 0.00
CA LYS A 66 6.78 -9.24 1.13
C LYS A 66 5.92 -8.08 0.67
N ILE A 67 4.69 -8.05 1.15
CA ILE A 67 3.66 -7.10 0.71
C ILE A 67 3.24 -6.24 1.89
N SER A 68 3.32 -4.92 1.73
CA SER A 68 2.78 -3.93 2.65
C SER A 68 1.87 -2.97 1.89
N LEU A 69 0.56 -3.21 1.95
CA LEU A 69 -0.42 -2.32 1.35
C LEU A 69 -1.07 -1.44 2.42
N CYS A 70 -1.37 -0.21 2.06
CA CYS A 70 -2.15 0.69 2.90
C CYS A 70 -3.24 1.38 2.08
N THR A 71 -4.24 1.88 2.78
CA THR A 71 -5.23 2.80 2.23
C THR A 71 -5.11 4.12 2.97
N THR A 72 -5.34 5.22 2.26
CA THR A 72 -5.32 6.58 2.81
C THR A 72 -6.65 7.27 2.51
N SER A 73 -7.00 8.26 3.32
CA SER A 73 -8.11 9.17 3.02
C SER A 73 -7.71 10.13 1.89
N GLY A 74 -7.77 9.66 0.65
CA GLY A 74 -7.46 10.43 -0.56
C GLY A 74 -6.17 9.99 -1.28
N GLU A 75 -6.12 10.24 -2.59
CA GLU A 75 -4.92 10.04 -3.40
C GLU A 75 -3.91 11.17 -3.14
N LEU A 76 -2.65 10.81 -2.91
CA LEU A 76 -1.55 11.77 -2.91
C LEU A 76 -1.44 12.40 -4.31
N CYS A 77 -1.51 13.72 -4.37
CA CYS A 77 -1.37 14.45 -5.63
C CYS A 77 0.12 14.74 -5.87
N SER A 78 0.60 14.51 -7.09
CA SER A 78 1.96 14.90 -7.51
C SER A 78 2.02 16.35 -8.04
N SER A 79 0.95 17.15 -7.86
CA SER A 79 0.96 18.57 -8.25
C SER A 79 1.45 19.44 -7.09
N ASN A 80 2.13 20.54 -7.43
CA ASN A 80 2.62 21.49 -6.45
C ASN A 80 1.50 22.33 -5.78
N ASP A 81 0.27 22.27 -6.31
CA ASP A 81 -0.83 23.16 -5.91
C ASP A 81 -1.72 22.58 -4.80
N SER A 82 -1.69 21.26 -4.57
CA SER A 82 -2.46 20.62 -3.49
C SER A 82 -1.81 19.32 -3.04
N LEU A 83 -1.79 19.05 -1.74
CA LEU A 83 -1.27 17.77 -1.20
C LEU A 83 -2.16 16.56 -1.58
N TYR A 84 -3.45 16.79 -1.78
CA TYR A 84 -4.45 15.74 -2.03
C TYR A 84 -5.28 16.07 -3.27
N CYS A 85 -5.61 15.04 -4.04
CA CYS A 85 -6.63 15.14 -5.08
C CYS A 85 -7.99 15.47 -4.44
N ALA A 86 -8.82 16.28 -5.12
CA ALA A 86 -10.17 16.57 -4.65
C ALA A 86 -11.01 15.29 -4.56
N ALA A 87 -11.67 15.08 -3.41
CA ALA A 87 -12.63 14.02 -3.07
C ALA A 87 -13.77 13.89 -4.11
N GLY A 88 -13.53 13.25 -5.26
CA GLY A 88 -14.54 12.90 -6.25
C GLY A 88 -15.24 11.58 -5.91
N ASN A 89 -16.42 11.35 -6.47
CA ASN A 89 -17.30 10.28 -5.98
C ASN A 89 -16.84 8.84 -6.23
N GLN A 90 -15.90 8.56 -7.15
CA GLN A 90 -15.50 7.18 -7.48
C GLN A 90 -14.08 7.14 -8.04
N TRP A 91 -13.12 6.72 -7.23
CA TRP A 91 -11.76 6.44 -7.70
C TRP A 91 -11.38 5.02 -7.35
N ASP A 92 -10.80 4.28 -8.28
CA ASP A 92 -10.42 2.88 -8.10
C ASP A 92 -8.91 2.66 -8.23
N ARG A 93 -8.12 3.72 -8.00
CA ARG A 93 -6.69 3.75 -8.22
C ARG A 93 -5.93 2.84 -7.26
N ILE A 94 -4.93 2.18 -7.82
CA ILE A 94 -3.93 1.39 -7.12
C ILE A 94 -2.55 1.86 -7.58
N VAL A 95 -1.69 2.19 -6.62
CA VAL A 95 -0.29 2.58 -6.88
C VAL A 95 0.61 1.58 -6.17
N LEU A 96 1.47 0.90 -6.92
CA LEU A 96 2.40 -0.10 -6.39
C LEU A 96 3.84 0.33 -6.68
N ALA A 97 4.72 0.11 -5.71
CA ALA A 97 6.17 0.22 -5.85
C ALA A 97 6.79 -1.15 -5.53
N LEU A 98 7.46 -1.72 -6.52
CA LEU A 98 8.08 -3.03 -6.48
C LEU A 98 9.60 -2.85 -6.46
N PHE A 99 10.28 -3.59 -5.58
CA PHE A 99 11.72 -3.53 -5.37
C PHE A 99 12.34 -4.91 -5.56
N ASP A 100 13.29 -5.05 -6.47
CA ASP A 100 14.04 -6.29 -6.66
C ASP A 100 15.26 -6.38 -5.72
N SER A 101 15.98 -7.50 -5.80
CA SER A 101 17.13 -7.81 -4.95
C SER A 101 18.32 -6.87 -5.14
N SER A 102 18.37 -6.06 -6.20
CA SER A 102 19.43 -5.06 -6.38
C SER A 102 19.22 -3.83 -5.48
N VAL A 103 18.00 -3.61 -4.98
CA VAL A 103 17.66 -2.51 -4.08
C VAL A 103 17.38 -3.01 -2.66
N ILE A 104 16.61 -4.09 -2.52
CA ILE A 104 16.25 -4.69 -1.24
C ILE A 104 16.62 -6.16 -1.26
N GLN A 105 17.64 -6.56 -0.52
CA GLN A 105 18.10 -7.94 -0.51
C GLN A 105 17.11 -8.90 0.19
N SER A 106 16.48 -8.45 1.26
CA SER A 106 15.45 -9.21 1.98
C SER A 106 14.44 -8.27 2.64
N ALA A 107 13.23 -8.76 2.86
CA ALA A 107 12.19 -8.05 3.59
C ALA A 107 11.47 -8.99 4.56
N GLU A 108 11.06 -8.45 5.70
CA GLU A 108 10.31 -9.15 6.73
C GLU A 108 9.17 -8.28 7.23
N VAL A 109 8.04 -8.91 7.57
CA VAL A 109 6.89 -8.25 8.18
C VAL A 109 6.77 -8.79 9.59
N VAL A 110 7.02 -7.91 10.57
CA VAL A 110 7.01 -8.24 12.00
C VAL A 110 5.85 -7.52 12.67
N HIS A 111 5.07 -8.26 13.45
CA HIS A 111 4.00 -7.70 14.27
C HIS A 111 4.53 -7.43 15.69
N ILE A 112 4.56 -6.15 16.09
CA ILE A 112 4.98 -5.73 17.43
C ILE A 112 3.71 -5.42 18.25
N PRO A 113 3.36 -6.23 19.27
CA PRO A 113 2.18 -5.97 20.09
C PRO A 113 2.39 -4.72 20.95
N LEU A 114 1.58 -3.68 20.74
CA LEU A 114 1.65 -2.43 21.51
C LEU A 114 0.82 -2.46 22.80
N HIS A 115 0.24 -3.61 23.14
CA HIS A 115 -0.61 -3.84 24.31
C HIS A 115 -1.70 -2.77 24.46
N SER A 116 -2.32 -2.36 23.35
CA SER A 116 -3.22 -1.19 23.24
C SER A 116 -4.71 -1.53 23.25
N GLU A 117 -5.05 -2.76 23.61
CA GLU A 117 -6.41 -3.30 23.63
C GLU A 117 -7.29 -2.57 24.66
N ASP A 118 -6.69 -2.06 25.74
CA ASP A 118 -7.36 -1.29 26.79
C ASP A 118 -7.80 0.11 26.33
N ILE A 119 -7.22 0.66 25.25
CA ILE A 119 -7.52 2.03 24.78
C ILE A 119 -8.95 2.14 24.23
N ARG A 120 -9.46 1.07 23.60
CA ARG A 120 -10.80 1.03 22.99
C ARG A 120 -11.84 0.33 23.87
N GLY A 121 -11.42 -0.27 24.99
CA GLY A 121 -12.29 -1.03 25.89
C GLY A 121 -12.90 -0.19 27.02
N THR A 122 -13.81 -0.79 27.78
CA THR A 122 -14.49 -0.18 28.95
C THR A 122 -13.81 -0.52 30.28
N GLY A 123 -12.54 -0.91 30.28
CA GLY A 123 -11.81 -1.43 31.45
C GLY A 123 -10.79 -0.47 32.06
N LYS A 124 -10.03 -0.95 33.05
CA LYS A 124 -8.89 -0.20 33.62
C LYS A 124 -7.84 0.04 32.55
N ARG A 125 -7.57 1.31 32.25
CA ARG A 125 -6.51 1.71 31.32
C ARG A 125 -5.14 1.41 31.92
N LEU A 126 -4.27 0.75 31.14
CA LEU A 126 -2.87 0.56 31.49
C LEU A 126 -2.18 1.93 31.49
N SER A 127 -1.45 2.21 32.56
CA SER A 127 -0.53 3.34 32.62
C SER A 127 0.58 3.16 31.57
N MET A 128 1.22 4.27 31.18
CA MET A 128 2.35 4.22 30.25
C MET A 128 3.48 3.32 30.76
N ARG A 129 3.73 3.33 32.08
CA ARG A 129 4.76 2.50 32.72
C ARG A 129 4.44 1.01 32.61
N GLU A 130 3.21 0.61 32.93
CA GLU A 130 2.75 -0.79 32.77
C GLU A 130 2.84 -1.25 31.30
N ARG A 131 2.58 -0.34 30.36
CA ARG A 131 2.65 -0.62 28.92
C ARG A 131 4.08 -0.83 28.42
N ILE A 132 5.01 0.04 28.83
CA ILE A 132 6.43 -0.08 28.48
C ILE A 132 7.01 -1.38 29.05
N ALA A 133 6.69 -1.74 30.29
CA ALA A 133 7.18 -2.98 30.91
C ALA A 133 6.86 -4.22 30.06
N ARG A 134 5.65 -4.28 29.48
CA ARG A 134 5.23 -5.39 28.61
C ARG A 134 5.84 -5.39 27.21
N LEU A 135 6.51 -4.31 26.80
CA LEU A 135 7.24 -4.25 25.52
C LEU A 135 8.69 -4.69 25.64
N THR A 136 9.23 -4.69 26.86
CA THR A 136 10.65 -4.96 27.14
C THR A 136 10.91 -6.36 27.72
N ASP A 137 9.87 -7.07 28.11
CA ASP A 137 9.90 -8.50 28.51
C ASP A 137 9.78 -9.40 27.27
#